data_AF-G0MRH0-F1
#
_entry.id   AF-G0MRH0-F1
#
_cell.length_a   1.000
_cell.length_b   1.000
_cell.length_c   1.000
_cell.angle_alpha   90.00
_cell.angle_beta   90.00
_cell.angle_gamma   90.00
#
_symmetry.space_group_name_H-M   'P 1'
#
loop_
_entity.id
_entity.type
_entity.pdbx_description
1 polymer ?
#
loop_
_entity_poly.entity_id
_entity_poly.type
_entity_poly.pdbx_seq_one_letter_code
_entity_poly.pdbx_strand_id
1 'polypeptide(L)'
;MSLSFLSTHGFMWRSLPKLSQFREAHFLASVPMKKRGVDGNLPKDYFENKTVVIYFSAGWCGSCKFLTPKLKKFYNAVKQSEAGENLEIVWVSKDKEAAHQEEYYEKNLPDWPYIPFGDENIQKMSEKYKAVVIPVLKLVNSNGDVVHDRVRADVEAGIKSDPVKTMEDWKQLLKQS
;
A
#
# COMPACT_ATOMS: atom_id res chain seq x y z
N MET A 1 66.81 -10.35 36.01
CA MET A 1 66.03 -9.12 35.86
C MET A 1 65.40 -9.14 34.48
N SER A 2 64.08 -8.99 34.45
CA SER A 2 63.18 -8.73 33.31
C SER A 2 63.09 -9.74 32.15
N LEU A 3 62.07 -10.61 32.24
CA LEU A 3 61.27 -11.06 31.10
C LEU A 3 60.19 -10.00 30.81
N SER A 4 59.93 -9.69 29.54
CA SER A 4 58.71 -9.04 29.03
C SER A 4 58.59 -9.34 27.52
N PHE A 5 57.60 -10.13 27.04
CA PHE A 5 56.25 -9.74 26.57
C PHE A 5 56.31 -8.85 25.30
N LEU A 6 55.59 -9.03 24.17
CA LEU A 6 54.28 -9.58 23.80
C LEU A 6 54.30 -9.93 22.28
N SER A 7 53.84 -11.10 21.87
CA SER A 7 52.48 -11.40 21.38
C SER A 7 52.09 -10.72 20.06
N THR A 8 52.26 -11.46 18.98
CA THR A 8 51.64 -11.25 17.68
C THR A 8 50.12 -11.29 17.79
N HIS A 9 49.43 -10.18 17.52
CA HIS A 9 48.01 -10.20 17.23
C HIS A 9 47.78 -9.75 15.80
N GLY A 10 47.50 -10.73 14.94
CA GLY A 10 46.95 -10.51 13.62
C GLY A 10 45.62 -9.79 13.74
N PHE A 11 45.55 -8.62 13.11
CA PHE A 11 44.30 -7.91 12.88
C PHE A 11 43.48 -8.71 11.86
N MET A 12 42.64 -9.63 12.35
CA MET A 12 41.50 -10.13 11.57
C MET A 12 40.56 -8.95 11.32
N TRP A 13 40.63 -8.35 10.14
CA TRP A 13 39.51 -7.57 9.60
C TRP A 13 38.36 -8.55 9.36
N ARG A 14 37.54 -8.78 10.39
CA ARG A 14 36.20 -9.33 10.18
C ARG A 14 35.43 -8.27 9.41
N SER A 15 35.16 -8.54 8.13
CA SER A 15 34.14 -7.81 7.38
C SER A 15 32.89 -7.73 8.23
N LEU A 16 32.58 -6.52 8.70
CA LEU A 16 31.26 -6.20 9.20
C LEU A 16 30.29 -6.57 8.07
N PRO A 17 29.26 -7.39 8.31
CA PRO A 17 28.19 -7.49 7.34
C PRO A 17 27.74 -6.06 7.08
N LYS A 18 27.67 -5.66 5.79
CA LYS A 18 27.08 -4.38 5.39
C LYS A 18 25.80 -4.28 6.20
N LEU A 19 25.72 -3.30 7.10
CA LEU A 19 24.48 -2.88 7.73
C LEU A 19 23.47 -2.84 6.59
N SER A 20 22.61 -3.85 6.52
CA SER A 20 21.47 -3.80 5.63
C SER A 20 20.75 -2.56 6.09
N GLN A 21 20.85 -1.51 5.27
CA GLN A 21 20.20 -0.22 5.43
C GLN A 21 18.89 -0.48 6.16
N PHE A 22 18.77 0.01 7.40
CA PHE A 22 17.55 -0.15 8.18
C PHE A 22 16.43 0.46 7.32
N ARG A 23 15.72 -0.37 6.56
CA ARG A 23 14.54 0.07 5.83
C ARG A 23 13.53 0.33 6.93
N GLU A 24 13.13 1.58 7.08
CA GLU A 24 12.02 1.89 7.96
C GLU A 24 10.83 1.03 7.53
N ALA A 25 10.17 0.42 8.53
CA ALA A 25 9.02 -0.41 8.27
C ALA A 25 7.97 0.40 7.52
N HIS A 26 7.29 -0.24 6.57
CA HIS A 26 6.23 0.41 5.81
C HIS A 26 5.21 1.04 6.77
N PHE A 27 4.70 2.25 6.48
CA PHE A 27 3.80 2.98 7.38
C PHE A 27 2.48 2.25 7.72
N LEU A 28 2.17 1.19 6.98
CA LEU A 28 1.01 0.31 7.18
C LEU A 28 1.31 -0.90 8.07
N ALA A 29 2.57 -1.15 8.42
CA ALA A 29 2.99 -2.32 9.20
C ALA A 29 2.36 -2.39 10.60
N SER A 30 1.90 -1.26 11.14
CA SER A 30 1.21 -1.17 12.43
C SER A 30 -0.31 -1.01 12.31
N VAL A 31 -0.86 -0.97 11.10
CA VAL A 31 -2.30 -0.77 10.89
C VAL A 31 -2.96 -2.16 10.79
N PRO A 32 -3.95 -2.49 11.64
CA PRO A 32 -4.64 -3.76 11.53
C PRO A 32 -5.44 -3.79 10.22
N MET A 33 -5.16 -4.78 9.40
CA MET A 33 -5.83 -4.97 8.11
C MET A 33 -6.33 -6.38 7.96
N LYS A 34 -7.55 -6.49 7.45
CA LYS A 34 -8.15 -7.76 7.03
C LYS A 34 -8.10 -7.88 5.52
N LYS A 35 -8.12 -9.12 5.04
CA LYS A 35 -8.19 -9.47 3.63
C LYS A 35 -8.97 -10.76 3.48
N ARG A 36 -9.88 -10.83 2.49
CA ARG A 36 -10.65 -12.06 2.23
C ARG A 36 -9.71 -13.24 1.99
N GLY A 37 -10.00 -14.37 2.64
CA GLY A 37 -9.19 -15.59 2.53
C GLY A 37 -7.92 -15.60 3.39
N VAL A 38 -7.72 -14.59 4.24
CA VAL A 38 -6.63 -14.56 5.23
C VAL A 38 -7.23 -14.49 6.63
N ASP A 39 -6.85 -15.43 7.50
CA ASP A 39 -7.30 -15.44 8.89
C ASP A 39 -6.53 -14.40 9.72
N GLY A 40 -7.27 -13.56 10.44
CA GLY A 40 -6.68 -12.54 11.31
C GLY A 40 -6.16 -11.30 10.57
N ASN A 41 -5.17 -10.65 11.17
CA ASN A 41 -4.53 -9.46 10.60
C ASN A 41 -3.43 -9.85 9.61
N LEU A 42 -3.22 -9.03 8.58
CA LEU A 42 -2.09 -9.18 7.67
C LEU A 42 -0.74 -9.10 8.41
N PRO A 43 0.28 -9.87 7.96
CA PRO A 43 1.65 -9.74 8.46
C PRO A 43 2.20 -8.32 8.32
N LYS A 44 3.09 -7.92 9.25
CA LYS A 44 3.64 -6.55 9.29
C LYS A 44 4.45 -6.19 8.03
N ASP A 45 5.08 -7.19 7.42
CA ASP A 45 5.89 -7.10 6.21
C ASP A 45 5.07 -7.24 4.92
N TYR A 46 3.74 -7.41 5.01
CA TYR A 46 2.88 -7.63 3.83
C TYR A 46 2.99 -6.54 2.76
N PHE A 47 3.30 -5.30 3.15
CA PHE A 47 3.41 -4.15 2.24
C PHE A 47 4.84 -3.87 1.77
N GLU A 48 5.83 -4.67 2.20
CA GLU A 48 7.19 -4.49 1.74
C GLU A 48 7.30 -4.70 0.22
N ASN A 49 7.96 -3.77 -0.46
CA ASN A 49 8.14 -3.73 -1.92
C ASN A 49 6.85 -3.65 -2.75
N LYS A 50 5.70 -3.35 -2.11
CA LYS A 50 4.44 -3.14 -2.81
C LYS A 50 4.31 -1.70 -3.30
N THR A 51 3.66 -1.53 -4.45
CA THR A 51 3.14 -0.23 -4.87
C THR A 51 1.75 -0.09 -4.28
N VAL A 52 1.57 0.87 -3.36
CA VAL A 52 0.31 1.00 -2.61
C VAL A 52 -0.51 2.17 -3.13
N VAL A 53 -1.77 1.89 -3.45
CA VAL A 53 -2.79 2.91 -3.68
C VAL A 53 -3.83 2.84 -2.57
N ILE A 54 -4.04 3.94 -1.87
CA ILE A 54 -5.08 4.07 -0.85
C ILE A 54 -6.38 4.46 -1.53
N TYR A 55 -7.44 3.67 -1.33
CA TYR A 55 -8.76 3.87 -1.92
C TYR A 55 -9.82 4.15 -0.85
N PHE A 56 -10.31 5.39 -0.80
CA PHE A 56 -11.42 5.78 0.06
C PHE A 56 -12.75 5.66 -0.69
N SER A 57 -13.66 4.83 -0.18
CA SER A 57 -15.02 4.70 -0.72
C SER A 57 -16.01 4.13 0.29
N ALA A 58 -17.28 4.01 -0.08
CA ALA A 58 -18.31 3.41 0.74
C ALA A 58 -19.42 2.80 -0.11
N GLY A 59 -20.21 1.89 0.46
CA GLY A 59 -21.33 1.22 -0.20
C GLY A 59 -22.53 2.15 -0.48
N TRP A 60 -22.71 3.20 0.31
CA TRP A 60 -23.75 4.22 0.09
C TRP A 60 -23.38 5.26 -0.98
N CYS A 61 -22.11 5.31 -1.40
CA CYS A 61 -21.57 6.33 -2.29
C CYS A 61 -21.83 6.01 -3.78
N GLY A 62 -22.73 6.76 -4.42
CA GLY A 62 -23.07 6.59 -5.84
C GLY A 62 -21.88 6.74 -6.79
N SER A 63 -21.08 7.80 -6.63
CA SER A 63 -19.86 8.04 -7.43
C SER A 63 -18.83 6.91 -7.28
N CYS A 64 -18.72 6.31 -6.09
CA CYS A 64 -17.85 5.18 -5.82
C CYS A 64 -18.28 3.93 -6.60
N LYS A 65 -19.58 3.68 -6.73
CA LYS A 65 -20.12 2.57 -7.53
C LYS A 65 -19.76 2.68 -9.02
N PHE A 66 -19.53 3.90 -9.53
CA PHE A 66 -19.02 4.10 -10.90
C PHE A 66 -17.50 3.89 -11.02
N LEU A 67 -16.73 4.26 -9.99
CA LEU A 67 -15.26 4.15 -10.03
C LEU A 67 -14.78 2.72 -9.72
N THR A 68 -15.37 2.03 -8.76
CA THR A 68 -14.93 0.70 -8.31
C THR A 68 -14.79 -0.29 -9.48
N PRO A 69 -15.75 -0.43 -10.43
CA PRO A 69 -15.58 -1.33 -11.58
C PRO A 69 -14.41 -0.96 -12.49
N LYS A 70 -14.14 0.33 -12.68
CA LYS A 70 -13.00 0.82 -13.48
C LYS A 70 -11.68 0.50 -12.79
N LEU A 71 -11.61 0.72 -11.48
CA LEU A 71 -10.44 0.39 -10.67
C LEU A 71 -10.15 -1.11 -10.68
N LYS A 72 -11.18 -1.96 -10.57
CA LYS A 72 -11.04 -3.42 -10.73
C LYS A 72 -10.46 -3.79 -12.09
N LYS A 73 -11.00 -3.21 -13.17
CA LYS A 73 -10.53 -3.48 -14.53
C LYS A 73 -9.05 -3.09 -14.69
N PHE A 74 -8.68 -1.92 -14.19
CA PHE A 74 -7.29 -1.45 -14.17
C PHE A 74 -6.41 -2.41 -13.38
N TYR A 75 -6.76 -2.69 -12.12
CA TYR A 75 -6.01 -3.57 -11.23
C TYR A 75 -5.76 -4.95 -11.86
N ASN A 76 -6.80 -5.56 -12.43
CA ASN A 76 -6.68 -6.87 -13.08
C ASN A 76 -5.79 -6.84 -14.32
N ALA A 77 -5.86 -5.76 -15.12
CA ALA A 77 -5.02 -5.62 -16.31
C ALA A 77 -3.54 -5.46 -15.95
N VAL A 78 -3.21 -4.66 -14.93
CA VAL A 78 -1.81 -4.40 -14.55
C VAL A 78 -1.22 -5.53 -13.72
N LYS A 79 -2.02 -6.25 -12.95
CA LYS A 79 -1.55 -7.38 -12.13
C LYS A 79 -0.93 -8.52 -12.94
N GLN A 80 -1.25 -8.62 -14.22
CA GLN A 80 -0.71 -9.61 -15.15
C GLN A 80 0.63 -9.18 -15.77
N SER A 81 1.12 -7.97 -15.46
CA SER A 81 2.37 -7.41 -15.98
C SER A 81 3.45 -7.38 -14.90
N GLU A 82 4.72 -7.42 -15.30
CA GLU A 82 5.88 -7.22 -14.42
C GLU A 82 5.86 -5.84 -13.72
N ALA A 83 5.25 -4.85 -14.36
CA ALA A 83 5.08 -3.54 -13.76
C ALA A 83 4.14 -3.60 -12.54
N GLY A 84 3.00 -4.28 -12.67
CA GLY A 84 1.91 -4.26 -11.70
C GLY A 84 1.76 -5.47 -10.78
N GLU A 85 2.62 -6.50 -10.88
CA GLU A 85 2.57 -7.68 -10.02
C GLU A 85 2.53 -7.33 -8.52
N ASN A 86 3.22 -6.25 -8.13
CA ASN A 86 3.33 -5.77 -6.74
C ASN A 86 2.36 -4.61 -6.41
N LEU A 87 1.42 -4.28 -7.30
CA LEU A 87 0.38 -3.28 -7.00
C LEU A 87 -0.54 -3.80 -5.88
N GLU A 88 -0.91 -2.96 -4.93
CA GLU A 88 -1.89 -3.29 -3.91
C GLU A 88 -2.83 -2.12 -3.71
N ILE A 89 -4.13 -2.40 -3.70
CA ILE A 89 -5.15 -1.40 -3.36
C ILE A 89 -5.52 -1.63 -1.90
N VAL A 90 -5.31 -0.63 -1.06
CA VAL A 90 -5.76 -0.65 0.34
C VAL A 90 -7.08 0.11 0.41
N TRP A 91 -8.15 -0.60 0.74
CA TRP A 91 -9.47 0.00 0.86
C TRP A 91 -9.70 0.56 2.26
N VAL A 92 -10.04 1.84 2.32
CA VAL A 92 -10.46 2.52 3.54
C VAL A 92 -11.94 2.87 3.40
N SER A 93 -12.78 2.09 4.08
CA SER A 93 -14.23 2.27 4.05
C SER A 93 -14.65 3.55 4.78
N LYS A 94 -15.64 4.24 4.23
CA LYS A 94 -16.43 5.30 4.88
C LYS A 94 -17.87 4.88 5.14
N ASP A 95 -18.14 3.57 5.15
CA ASP A 95 -19.43 3.06 5.60
C ASP A 95 -19.63 3.39 7.08
N LYS A 96 -20.90 3.63 7.45
CA LYS A 96 -21.25 4.13 8.79
C LYS A 96 -21.55 2.99 9.77
N GLU A 97 -21.62 1.76 9.29
CA GLU A 97 -21.93 0.57 10.08
C GLU A 97 -21.08 -0.61 9.58
N ALA A 98 -20.68 -1.49 10.51
CA ALA A 98 -19.86 -2.66 10.19
C ALA A 98 -20.54 -3.58 9.15
N ALA A 99 -21.85 -3.81 9.29
CA ALA A 99 -22.61 -4.64 8.37
C ALA A 99 -22.59 -4.10 6.92
N HIS A 100 -22.68 -2.78 6.75
CA HIS A 100 -22.58 -2.14 5.43
C HIS A 100 -21.16 -2.23 4.85
N GLN A 101 -20.12 -2.09 5.67
CA GLN A 101 -18.74 -2.30 5.24
C GLN A 101 -18.55 -3.73 4.71
N GLU A 102 -18.96 -4.72 5.50
CA GLU A 102 -18.82 -6.13 5.18
C GLU A 102 -19.61 -6.49 3.91
N GLU A 103 -20.89 -6.10 3.84
CA GLU A 103 -21.72 -6.35 2.67
C GLU A 103 -21.11 -5.74 1.40
N TYR A 104 -20.65 -4.50 1.47
CA TYR A 104 -20.04 -3.85 0.31
C TYR A 104 -18.75 -4.54 -0.09
N TYR A 105 -17.89 -4.88 0.86
CA TYR A 105 -16.64 -5.60 0.61
C TYR A 105 -16.90 -6.93 -0.12
N GLU A 106 -17.77 -7.77 0.46
CA GLU A 106 -18.07 -9.10 -0.06
C GLU A 106 -18.68 -9.07 -1.46
N LYS A 107 -19.64 -8.17 -1.69
CA LYS A 107 -20.37 -8.11 -2.97
C LYS A 107 -19.64 -7.33 -4.05
N ASN A 108 -18.85 -6.32 -3.68
CA ASN A 108 -18.40 -5.29 -4.62
C ASN A 108 -16.90 -5.10 -4.70
N LEU A 109 -16.08 -5.73 -3.85
CA LEU A 109 -14.62 -5.56 -3.89
C LEU A 109 -13.90 -6.90 -4.08
N PRO A 110 -12.72 -6.91 -4.75
CA PRO A 110 -11.82 -8.05 -4.72
C PRO A 110 -11.27 -8.25 -3.30
N ASP A 111 -10.34 -9.20 -3.15
CA ASP A 111 -9.59 -9.48 -1.93
C ASP A 111 -8.56 -8.39 -1.57
N TRP A 112 -8.91 -7.12 -1.78
CA TRP A 112 -8.09 -5.99 -1.39
C TRP A 112 -8.01 -5.90 0.14
N PRO A 113 -6.83 -5.63 0.73
CA PRO A 113 -6.70 -5.30 2.15
C PRO A 113 -7.61 -4.15 2.55
N TYR A 114 -8.20 -4.22 3.73
CA TYR A 114 -9.02 -3.15 4.28
C TYR A 114 -8.86 -2.98 5.78
N ILE A 115 -9.15 -1.77 6.25
CA ILE A 115 -9.16 -1.45 7.68
C ILE A 115 -10.55 -1.83 8.25
N PRO A 116 -10.63 -2.70 9.28
CA PRO A 116 -11.91 -3.07 9.90
C PRO A 116 -12.67 -1.86 10.44
N PHE A 117 -13.99 -1.90 10.35
CA PHE A 117 -14.87 -0.86 10.88
C PHE A 117 -14.57 -0.54 12.35
N GLY A 118 -14.65 0.74 12.71
CA GLY A 118 -14.42 1.23 14.07
C GLY A 118 -12.96 1.48 14.44
N ASP A 119 -12.01 1.11 13.58
CA ASP A 119 -10.60 1.39 13.82
C ASP A 119 -10.25 2.87 13.63
N GLU A 120 -9.48 3.44 14.56
CA GLU A 120 -9.08 4.84 14.55
C GLU A 120 -8.26 5.25 13.32
N ASN A 121 -7.58 4.30 12.66
CA ASN A 121 -6.79 4.59 11.47
C ASN A 121 -7.66 5.04 10.29
N ILE A 122 -8.95 4.67 10.25
CA ILE A 122 -9.87 5.15 9.22
C ILE A 122 -9.97 6.68 9.26
N GLN A 123 -10.10 7.25 10.46
CA GLN A 123 -10.18 8.70 10.65
C GLN A 123 -8.82 9.36 10.39
N LYS A 124 -7.75 8.82 10.98
CA LYS A 124 -6.37 9.33 10.79
C LYS A 124 -5.99 9.39 9.31
N MET A 125 -6.28 8.34 8.54
CA MET A 125 -6.01 8.30 7.11
C MET A 125 -6.94 9.24 6.32
N SER A 126 -8.21 9.31 6.71
CA SER A 126 -9.15 10.25 6.07
C SER A 126 -8.68 11.70 6.17
N GLU A 127 -8.15 12.09 7.32
CA GLU A 127 -7.57 13.41 7.56
C GLU A 127 -6.24 13.59 6.81
N LYS A 128 -5.28 12.67 7.01
CA LYS A 128 -3.95 12.70 6.37
C LYS A 128 -4.06 12.88 4.85
N TYR A 129 -4.96 12.13 4.22
CA TYR A 129 -5.12 12.11 2.76
C TYR A 129 -6.23 13.02 2.24
N LYS A 130 -6.80 13.87 3.12
CA LYS A 130 -7.85 14.86 2.80
C LYS A 130 -9.06 14.23 2.09
N ALA A 131 -9.46 13.02 2.50
CA ALA A 131 -10.54 12.25 1.89
C ALA A 131 -11.93 12.72 2.33
N VAL A 132 -12.20 14.03 2.26
CA VAL A 132 -13.48 14.62 2.70
C VAL A 132 -14.63 14.20 1.76
N VAL A 133 -14.38 14.20 0.45
CA VAL A 133 -15.34 13.82 -0.58
C VAL A 133 -14.86 12.58 -1.31
N ILE A 134 -15.63 11.50 -1.23
CA ILE A 134 -15.30 10.22 -1.86
C ILE A 134 -15.94 10.06 -3.26
N PRO A 135 -15.32 9.28 -4.17
CA PRO A 135 -14.11 8.47 -3.96
C PRO A 135 -12.80 9.25 -4.08
N VAL A 136 -11.79 8.83 -3.31
CA VAL A 136 -10.40 9.33 -3.39
C VAL A 136 -9.44 8.17 -3.59
N LEU A 137 -8.48 8.35 -4.49
CA LEU A 137 -7.36 7.43 -4.73
C LEU A 137 -6.05 8.21 -4.57
N LYS A 138 -5.11 7.69 -3.79
CA LYS A 138 -3.76 8.27 -3.62
C LYS A 138 -2.70 7.21 -3.82
N LEU A 139 -1.66 7.53 -4.58
CA LEU A 139 -0.45 6.72 -4.67
C LEU A 139 0.50 7.19 -3.58
N VAL A 140 1.00 6.27 -2.76
CA VAL A 140 1.83 6.60 -1.61
C VAL A 140 3.16 5.84 -1.61
N ASN A 141 4.21 6.44 -1.06
CA ASN A 141 5.48 5.75 -0.81
C ASN A 141 5.43 4.93 0.49
N SER A 142 6.53 4.27 0.84
CA SER A 142 6.64 3.43 2.06
C SER A 142 6.47 4.20 3.37
N ASN A 143 6.67 5.52 3.36
CA ASN A 143 6.50 6.42 4.51
C ASN A 143 5.03 6.92 4.62
N GLY A 144 4.23 6.65 3.60
CA GLY A 144 2.85 7.08 3.49
C GLY A 144 2.69 8.52 3.01
N ASP A 145 3.70 9.09 2.35
CA ASP A 145 3.59 10.38 1.69
C ASP A 145 2.90 10.21 0.34
N VAL A 146 2.07 11.18 -0.04
CA VAL A 146 1.38 11.16 -1.33
C VAL A 146 2.38 11.51 -2.43
N VAL A 147 2.68 10.52 -3.27
CA VAL A 147 3.56 10.68 -4.44
C VAL A 147 2.74 11.08 -5.67
N HIS A 148 1.49 10.61 -5.77
CA HIS A 148 0.59 11.00 -6.84
C HIS A 148 -0.86 11.10 -6.37
N ASP A 149 -1.53 12.18 -6.77
CA ASP A 149 -2.90 12.50 -6.34
C ASP A 149 -3.95 12.28 -7.46
N ARG A 150 -3.56 12.36 -8.74
CA ARG A 150 -4.51 12.20 -9.86
C ARG A 150 -4.75 10.73 -10.26
N VAL A 151 -4.54 9.81 -9.33
CA VAL A 151 -4.65 8.35 -9.53
C VAL A 151 -6.01 7.96 -10.12
N ARG A 152 -7.10 8.62 -9.71
CA ARG A 152 -8.42 8.38 -10.31
C ARG A 152 -8.44 8.67 -11.82
N ALA A 153 -7.89 9.80 -12.23
CA ALA A 153 -7.86 10.20 -13.64
C ALA A 153 -6.97 9.24 -14.44
N ASP A 154 -5.82 8.86 -13.88
CA ASP A 154 -4.90 7.90 -14.46
C ASP A 154 -5.56 6.54 -14.68
N VAL A 155 -6.29 6.01 -13.67
CA VAL A 155 -7.05 4.77 -13.81
C VAL A 155 -8.07 4.87 -14.95
N GLU A 156 -8.83 5.96 -15.01
CA GLU A 156 -9.86 6.16 -16.05
C GLU A 156 -9.29 6.35 -17.46
N ALA A 157 -8.11 6.98 -17.58
CA ALA A 157 -7.40 7.14 -18.84
C ALA A 157 -6.68 5.85 -19.26
N GLY A 158 -6.00 5.19 -18.32
CA GLY A 158 -5.23 3.96 -18.53
C GLY A 158 -6.10 2.83 -19.03
N ILE A 159 -7.29 2.60 -18.46
CA ILE A 159 -8.20 1.55 -18.97
C ILE A 159 -8.72 1.80 -20.40
N LYS A 160 -8.61 3.04 -20.91
CA LYS A 160 -9.00 3.41 -22.29
C LYS A 160 -7.81 3.36 -23.24
N SER A 161 -6.60 3.50 -22.73
CA SER A 161 -5.37 3.63 -23.51
C SER A 161 -4.43 2.47 -23.19
N ASP A 162 -3.58 2.64 -22.17
CA ASP A 162 -2.62 1.64 -21.74
C ASP A 162 -2.50 1.62 -20.20
N PRO A 163 -3.12 0.63 -19.53
CA PRO A 163 -3.05 0.53 -18.08
C PRO A 163 -1.66 0.11 -17.59
N VAL A 164 -0.89 -0.67 -18.37
CA VAL A 164 0.45 -1.13 -17.99
C VAL A 164 1.42 0.03 -18.01
N LYS A 165 1.40 0.86 -19.06
CA LYS A 165 2.19 2.10 -19.11
C LYS A 165 1.86 3.03 -17.95
N THR A 166 0.58 3.20 -17.63
CA THR A 166 0.15 4.00 -16.46
C THR A 166 0.78 3.49 -15.16
N MET A 167 0.86 2.17 -14.98
CA MET A 167 1.52 1.55 -13.84
C MET A 167 3.04 1.77 -13.84
N GLU A 168 3.69 1.72 -15.00
CA GLU A 168 5.11 2.03 -15.14
C GLU A 168 5.43 3.48 -14.76
N ASP A 169 4.60 4.43 -15.19
CA ASP A 169 4.72 5.84 -14.84
C ASP A 169 4.61 6.03 -13.30
N TRP A 170 3.69 5.32 -12.64
CA TRP A 170 3.62 5.32 -11.17
C TRP A 170 4.88 4.77 -10.50
N LYS A 171 5.48 3.70 -11.05
CA LYS A 171 6.76 3.18 -10.53
C LYS A 171 7.90 4.18 -10.69
N GLN A 172 7.90 4.97 -11.76
CA GLN A 172 8.91 6.02 -11.94
C GLN A 172 8.77 7.12 -10.90
N LEU A 173 7.54 7.56 -10.62
CA LEU A 173 7.29 8.55 -9.56
C LEU A 173 7.75 8.04 -8.19
N LEU A 174 7.48 6.77 -7.85
CA LEU A 174 7.90 6.15 -6.59
C LEU A 174 9.42 6.02 -6.44
N LYS A 175 10.17 5.89 -7.54
CA LYS A 175 11.64 5.86 -7.50
C LYS A 175 12.25 7.23 -7.19
N GLN A 176 11.48 8.31 -7.33
CA GLN A 176 11.91 9.69 -7.12
C GLN A 176 11.49 10.25 -5.75
N SER A 177 10.69 9.49 -4.99
CA SER A 177 10.10 9.88 -3.70
C SER A 177 10.82 9.31 -2.48
#